data_AF-A0A6J1WJ71-F1
#
_entry.id   AF-A0A6J1WJ71-F1
#
_cell.length_a   1.000
_cell.length_b   1.000
_cell.length_c   1.000
_cell.angle_alpha   90.00
_cell.angle_beta   90.00
_cell.angle_gamma   90.00
#
_symmetry.space_group_name_H-M   'P 1'
#
loop_
_entity.id
_entity.type
_entity.pdbx_description
1 polymer ?
#
loop_
_entity_poly.entity_id
_entity_poly.type
_entity_poly.pdbx_seq_one_letter_code
_entity_poly.pdbx_strand_id
1 'polypeptide(L)'
;MAELDEKKRRTLVTACEQVNRDFGSIFSALLPGAQACLRPPQGQSVLDGLEVKVGFNNTWKESLGELSGGQRSLVALSLVLAMLLFKPAPLYILDEVDAALDLSHTQNIGQMLKEHFKHSQ
;
A
#
# COMPACT_ATOMS: atom_id res chain seq x y z
N MET A 1 -7.84 -28.62 -14.69
CA MET A 1 -6.57 -28.00 -14.23
C MET A 1 -6.43 -26.59 -14.81
N ALA A 2 -6.48 -26.43 -16.14
CA ALA A 2 -6.43 -25.11 -16.80
C ALA A 2 -7.48 -24.09 -16.32
N GLU A 3 -8.72 -24.53 -16.04
CA GLU A 3 -9.79 -23.63 -15.57
C GLU A 3 -9.54 -23.09 -14.15
N LEU A 4 -8.91 -23.89 -13.29
CA LEU A 4 -8.55 -23.48 -11.93
C LEU A 4 -7.40 -22.47 -11.96
N ASP A 5 -6.42 -22.67 -12.84
CA ASP A 5 -5.28 -21.76 -13.01
C ASP A 5 -5.71 -20.43 -13.61
N GLU A 6 -6.65 -20.44 -14.56
CA GLU A 6 -7.27 -19.24 -15.11
C GLU A 6 -7.99 -18.44 -14.02
N LYS A 7 -8.79 -19.12 -13.18
CA LYS A 7 -9.51 -18.48 -12.08
C LYS A 7 -8.57 -17.89 -11.03
N LYS A 8 -7.49 -18.60 -10.69
CA LYS A 8 -6.43 -18.08 -9.80
C LYS A 8 -5.79 -16.82 -10.38
N ARG A 9 -5.40 -16.86 -11.66
CA ARG A 9 -4.78 -15.70 -12.33
C ARG A 9 -5.69 -14.48 -12.29
N ARG A 10 -6.96 -14.63 -12.66
CA ARG A 10 -7.94 -13.53 -12.62
C ARG A 10 -8.08 -12.95 -11.22
N THR A 11 -8.19 -13.82 -10.21
CA THR A 11 -8.33 -13.39 -8.81
C THR A 11 -7.11 -12.60 -8.33
N LEU A 12 -5.90 -13.04 -8.70
CA LEU A 12 -4.66 -12.37 -8.32
C LEU A 12 -4.50 -11.01 -9.00
N VAL A 13 -4.85 -10.91 -10.29
CA VAL A 13 -4.85 -9.63 -11.02
C VAL A 13 -5.84 -8.65 -10.39
N THR A 14 -7.07 -9.07 -10.13
CA THR A 14 -8.08 -8.21 -9.47
C THR A 14 -7.63 -7.78 -8.07
N ALA A 15 -7.03 -8.68 -7.30
CA ALA A 15 -6.48 -8.36 -5.99
C ALA A 15 -5.35 -7.32 -6.09
N CYS A 16 -4.41 -7.52 -7.01
CA CYS A 16 -3.32 -6.59 -7.26
C CYS A 16 -3.84 -5.21 -7.66
N GLU A 17 -4.82 -5.13 -8.56
CA GLU A 17 -5.41 -3.86 -8.98
C GLU A 17 -6.08 -3.10 -7.83
N GLN A 18 -6.84 -3.81 -6.99
CA GLN A 18 -7.50 -3.20 -5.83
C GLN A 18 -6.48 -2.72 -4.80
N VAL A 19 -5.56 -3.60 -4.38
CA VAL A 19 -4.50 -3.25 -3.43
C VAL A 19 -3.65 -2.09 -3.95
N ASN A 20 -3.34 -2.05 -5.25
CA ASN A 20 -2.54 -0.97 -5.83
C ASN A 20 -3.27 0.39 -5.79
N ARG A 21 -4.59 0.41 -6.03
CA ARG A 21 -5.41 1.62 -5.88
C ARG A 21 -5.42 2.12 -4.45
N ASP A 22 -5.73 1.23 -3.51
CA ASP A 22 -5.83 1.57 -2.09
C ASP A 22 -4.47 2.00 -1.53
N PHE A 23 -3.40 1.30 -1.91
CA PHE A 23 -2.03 1.61 -1.52
C PHE A 23 -1.60 3.02 -1.95
N GLY A 24 -1.85 3.38 -3.22
CA GLY A 24 -1.55 4.71 -3.71
C GLY A 24 -2.37 5.79 -2.99
N SER A 25 -3.67 5.56 -2.81
CA SER A 25 -4.57 6.48 -2.11
C SER A 25 -4.14 6.73 -0.66
N ILE A 26 -3.86 5.64 0.08
CA ILE A 26 -3.41 5.72 1.47
C ILE A 26 -2.08 6.47 1.54
N PHE A 27 -1.09 6.07 0.74
CA PHE A 27 0.24 6.67 0.80
C PHE A 27 0.22 8.17 0.51
N SER A 28 -0.53 8.60 -0.51
CA SER A 28 -0.70 10.03 -0.84
C SER A 28 -1.46 10.82 0.24
N ALA A 29 -2.39 10.18 0.97
CA ALA A 29 -3.07 10.81 2.10
C ALA A 29 -2.14 11.00 3.32
N LEU A 30 -1.25 10.02 3.56
CA LEU A 30 -0.28 10.11 4.66
C LEU A 30 0.86 11.08 4.37
N LEU A 31 1.29 11.17 3.11
CA LEU A 31 2.39 12.00 2.67
C LEU A 31 1.98 12.82 1.43
N PRO A 32 1.47 14.05 1.62
CA PRO A 32 1.05 14.92 0.52
C PRO A 32 2.17 15.15 -0.51
N GLY A 33 1.82 15.08 -1.79
CA GLY A 33 2.79 15.20 -2.90
C GLY A 33 3.61 13.93 -3.18
N ALA A 34 3.36 12.85 -2.44
CA ALA A 34 3.93 11.54 -2.70
C ALA A 34 2.93 10.62 -3.39
N GLN A 35 3.45 9.64 -4.13
CA GLN A 35 2.68 8.61 -4.81
C GLN A 35 3.41 7.28 -4.70
N ALA A 36 2.66 6.18 -4.59
CA ALA A 36 3.22 4.84 -4.58
C ALA A 36 2.37 3.89 -5.40
N CYS A 37 3.00 2.90 -6.02
CA CYS A 37 2.31 1.84 -6.72
C CYS A 37 3.12 0.55 -6.73
N LEU A 38 2.41 -0.57 -6.90
CA LEU A 38 2.97 -1.89 -7.16
C LEU A 38 3.08 -2.09 -8.68
N ARG A 39 4.25 -2.53 -9.14
CA ARG A 39 4.48 -2.89 -10.55
C ARG A 39 5.29 -4.18 -10.68
N PRO A 40 5.03 -5.01 -11.69
CA PRO A 40 5.92 -6.11 -12.00
C PRO A 40 7.34 -5.60 -12.32
N PRO A 41 8.38 -6.37 -11.98
CA PRO A 41 9.73 -6.12 -12.49
C PRO A 41 9.74 -6.08 -14.03
N GLN A 42 10.78 -5.47 -14.60
CA GLN A 42 10.91 -5.36 -16.05
C GLN A 42 10.94 -6.76 -16.71
N GLY A 43 10.05 -6.97 -17.68
CA GLY A 43 9.93 -8.25 -18.39
C GLY A 43 9.17 -9.35 -17.65
N GLN A 44 8.57 -9.04 -16.50
CA GLN A 44 7.80 -9.99 -15.69
C GLN A 44 6.32 -9.63 -15.63
N SER A 45 5.50 -10.59 -15.21
CA SER A 45 4.06 -10.39 -14.96
C SER A 45 3.76 -10.21 -13.48
N VAL A 46 2.54 -9.77 -13.17
CA VAL A 46 2.03 -9.67 -11.78
C VAL A 46 2.08 -11.00 -11.05
N LEU A 47 2.10 -12.13 -11.77
CA LEU A 47 2.19 -13.47 -11.18
C LEU A 47 3.61 -13.83 -10.73
N ASP A 48 4.61 -13.19 -11.31
CA ASP A 48 6.03 -13.49 -11.04
C ASP A 48 6.56 -12.68 -9.85
N GLY A 49 5.89 -11.57 -9.53
CA GLY A 49 6.22 -10.72 -8.39
C GLY A 49 5.79 -9.27 -8.60
N LEU A 50 5.94 -8.48 -7.54
CA LEU A 50 5.66 -7.04 -7.55
C LEU A 50 6.78 -6.29 -6.83
N GLU A 51 7.15 -5.14 -7.39
CA GLU A 51 8.01 -4.15 -6.78
C GLU A 51 7.20 -2.94 -6.35
N VAL A 52 7.61 -2.35 -5.23
CA VAL A 52 7.09 -1.06 -4.80
C VAL A 52 7.86 0.05 -5.53
N LYS A 53 7.12 0.92 -6.22
CA LYS A 53 7.64 2.17 -6.78
C LYS A 53 7.06 3.34 -6.01
N VAL A 54 7.93 4.28 -5.64
CA VAL A 54 7.57 5.49 -4.91
C VAL A 54 8.02 6.70 -5.71
N GLY A 55 7.21 7.75 -5.73
CA GLY A 55 7.52 9.02 -6.37
C GLY A 55 7.11 10.21 -5.52
N PHE A 56 7.76 11.34 -5.77
CA PHE A 56 7.49 12.62 -5.13
C PHE A 56 7.43 13.71 -6.19
N ASN A 57 6.43 14.58 -6.12
CA ASN A 57 6.28 15.70 -7.06
C ASN A 57 6.46 15.25 -8.53
N ASN A 58 5.79 14.14 -8.91
CA ASN A 58 5.85 13.49 -10.22
C ASN A 58 7.21 12.87 -10.61
N THR A 59 8.20 12.85 -9.72
CA THR A 59 9.50 12.19 -9.94
C THR A 59 9.51 10.83 -9.25
N TRP A 60 9.67 9.75 -10.04
CA TRP A 60 9.80 8.39 -9.51
C TRP A 60 11.23 8.11 -9.02
N LYS A 61 11.35 7.40 -7.90
CA LYS A 61 12.63 6.94 -7.35
C LYS A 61 13.10 5.66 -8.02
N GLU A 62 14.42 5.52 -8.17
CA GLU A 62 15.01 4.30 -8.73
C GLU A 62 15.04 3.18 -7.70
N SER A 63 15.27 3.53 -6.42
CA SER A 63 15.34 2.59 -5.31
C SER A 63 14.65 3.10 -4.05
N LEU A 64 14.06 2.19 -3.27
CA LEU A 64 13.56 2.48 -1.92
C LEU A 64 14.68 2.90 -0.95
N GLY A 65 15.94 2.63 -1.30
CA GLY A 65 17.11 3.09 -0.54
C GLY A 65 17.24 4.61 -0.47
N GLU A 66 16.67 5.34 -1.42
CA GLU A 66 16.67 6.81 -1.45
C GLU A 66 15.70 7.45 -0.44
N LEU A 67 14.80 6.65 0.15
CA LEU A 67 13.80 7.12 1.10
C LEU A 67 14.41 7.29 2.50
N SER A 68 13.92 8.25 3.27
CA SER A 68 14.24 8.35 4.69
C SER A 68 13.69 7.14 5.48
N GLY A 69 14.19 6.91 6.70
CA GLY A 69 13.68 5.84 7.56
C GLY A 69 12.17 5.92 7.83
N GLY A 70 11.67 7.14 8.10
CA GLY A 70 10.23 7.39 8.28
C GLY A 70 9.43 7.16 7.00
N GLN A 71 9.94 7.61 5.85
CA GLN A 71 9.28 7.38 4.55
C GLN A 71 9.18 5.89 4.21
N ARG A 72 10.23 5.10 4.45
CA ARG A 72 10.19 3.64 4.24
C ARG A 72 9.14 2.98 5.14
N SER A 73 9.03 3.43 6.38
CA SER A 73 8.05 2.91 7.33
C SER A 73 6.62 3.26 6.90
N LEU A 74 6.39 4.49 6.41
CA LEU A 74 5.12 4.92 5.85
C LEU A 74 4.71 4.11 4.61
N VAL A 75 5.66 3.80 3.73
CA VAL A 75 5.43 2.93 2.56
C VAL A 75 4.97 1.54 3.03
N ALA A 76 5.68 0.94 3.99
CA ALA A 76 5.33 -0.38 4.51
C ALA A 76 3.94 -0.38 5.18
N LEU A 77 3.67 0.61 6.03
CA LEU A 77 2.38 0.76 6.70
C LEU A 77 1.24 0.94 5.70
N SER A 78 1.43 1.79 4.69
CA SER A 78 0.41 2.02 3.65
C SER A 78 0.09 0.74 2.88
N LEU A 79 1.09 -0.08 2.58
CA LEU A 79 0.90 -1.36 1.90
C LEU A 79 0.15 -2.36 2.79
N VAL A 80 0.51 -2.44 4.08
CA VAL A 80 -0.22 -3.28 5.05
C VAL A 80 -1.69 -2.87 5.10
N LEU A 81 -1.97 -1.58 5.30
CA LEU A 81 -3.34 -1.07 5.37
C LEU A 81 -4.14 -1.34 4.08
N ALA A 82 -3.52 -1.19 2.90
CA ALA A 82 -4.16 -1.53 1.63
C ALA A 82 -4.54 -3.02 1.53
N MET A 83 -3.68 -3.92 2.02
CA MET A 83 -4.01 -5.34 2.09
C MET A 83 -5.15 -5.64 3.08
N LEU A 84 -5.19 -4.92 4.21
CA LEU A 84 -6.27 -5.03 5.19
C LEU A 84 -7.61 -4.54 4.61
N LEU A 85 -7.62 -3.46 3.82
CA LEU A 85 -8.82 -3.00 3.12
C LEU A 85 -9.33 -4.00 2.09
N PHE A 86 -8.41 -4.65 1.35
CA PHE A 86 -8.78 -5.64 0.37
C PHE A 86 -9.48 -6.87 1.00
N LYS A 87 -9.02 -7.30 2.17
CA LYS A 87 -9.62 -8.41 2.91
C LYS A 87 -9.85 -8.01 4.38
N PRO A 88 -10.97 -7.31 4.65
CA PRO A 88 -11.24 -6.76 5.97
C PRO A 88 -11.44 -7.87 7.01
N ALA A 89 -10.92 -7.62 8.21
CA ALA A 89 -11.05 -8.43 9.40
C ALA A 89 -11.80 -7.62 10.47
N PRO A 90 -12.44 -8.28 11.44
CA PRO A 90 -13.23 -7.60 12.47
C PRO A 90 -12.39 -6.78 13.46
N LEU A 91 -11.08 -7.07 13.60
CA LEU A 91 -10.19 -6.40 14.54
C LEU A 91 -8.76 -6.34 13.98
N TYR A 92 -8.13 -5.18 14.11
CA TYR A 92 -6.70 -4.99 13.84
C TYR A 92 -5.99 -4.38 15.04
N ILE A 93 -4.83 -4.94 15.41
CA ILE A 93 -3.96 -4.39 16.45
C ILE A 93 -2.64 -4.02 15.78
N LEU A 94 -2.31 -2.74 15.85
CA LEU A 94 -1.10 -2.15 15.29
C LEU A 94 -0.29 -1.58 16.45
N ASP A 95 0.87 -2.17 16.72
CA ASP A 95 1.75 -1.75 17.81
C ASP A 95 2.85 -0.82 17.29
N GLU A 96 3.17 0.23 18.04
CA GLU A 96 4.21 1.23 17.75
C GLU A 96 4.19 1.85 16.34
N VAL A 97 3.03 1.89 15.66
CA VAL A 97 2.94 2.45 14.30
C VAL A 97 3.18 3.95 14.23
N ASP A 98 3.07 4.64 15.36
CA ASP A 98 3.33 6.07 15.52
C ASP A 98 4.81 6.40 15.75
N ALA A 99 5.65 5.43 16.13
CA ALA A 99 7.08 5.66 16.35
C ALA A 99 7.82 6.13 15.08
N ALA A 100 7.30 5.77 13.90
CA ALA A 100 7.86 6.17 12.62
C ALA A 100 7.18 7.42 12.01
N LEU A 101 6.22 8.01 12.72
CA LEU A 101 5.40 9.12 12.25
C LEU A 101 5.73 10.39 13.03
N ASP A 102 6.09 11.46 12.33
CA ASP A 102 6.04 12.78 12.95
C ASP A 102 4.59 13.11 13.35
N LEU A 103 4.42 13.89 14.41
CA LEU A 103 3.12 14.23 15.02
C LEU A 103 2.07 14.75 14.01
N SER A 104 2.52 15.37 12.91
CA SER A 104 1.70 15.86 11.80
C SER A 104 1.11 14.74 10.93
N HIS A 105 1.78 13.59 10.81
CA HIS A 105 1.33 12.45 10.01
C HIS A 105 0.36 11.53 10.79
N THR A 106 0.43 11.50 12.12
CA THR A 106 -0.46 10.69 12.97
C THR A 106 -1.93 11.11 12.86
N GLN A 107 -2.19 12.42 12.71
CA GLN A 107 -3.54 12.94 12.48
C GLN A 107 -4.12 12.47 11.13
N ASN A 108 -3.29 12.46 10.07
CA ASN A 108 -3.69 11.99 8.75
C ASN A 108 -4.03 10.49 8.76
N ILE A 109 -3.29 9.67 9.53
CA ILE A 109 -3.65 8.27 9.72
C ILE A 109 -5.00 8.14 10.41
N GLY A 110 -5.23 8.84 11.52
CA GLY A 110 -6.50 8.75 12.25
C GLY A 110 -7.71 9.14 11.39
N GLN A 111 -7.55 10.16 10.54
CA GLN A 111 -8.58 10.55 9.58
C GLN A 111 -8.75 9.50 8.47
N MET A 112 -7.66 9.05 7.86
CA MET A 112 -7.70 8.04 6.79
C MET A 112 -8.32 6.72 7.29
N LEU A 113 -7.97 6.27 8.49
CA LEU A 113 -8.58 5.08 9.10
C LEU A 113 -10.09 5.24 9.29
N LYS A 114 -10.55 6.40 9.77
CA LYS A 114 -12.00 6.68 9.88
C LYS A 114 -12.71 6.72 8.53
N GLU A 115 -12.03 7.21 7.49
CA GLU A 115 -12.60 7.32 6.15
C GLU A 115 -12.68 5.95 5.43
N HIS A 116 -11.64 5.14 5.56
CA HIS A 116 -11.48 3.89 4.82
C HIS A 116 -11.92 2.63 5.60
N PHE A 117 -11.84 2.63 6.93
CA PHE A 117 -12.16 1.46 7.79
C PHE A 117 -13.43 1.69 8.63
N LYS A 118 -14.55 2.05 7.98
CA LYS A 118 -15.82 2.35 8.67
C LYS A 118 -16.49 1.17 9.39
N HIS A 119 -16.05 -0.06 9.11
CA HIS A 119 -16.70 -1.29 9.60
C HIS A 119 -15.75 -2.21 10.40
N SER A 120 -14.52 -1.78 10.65
CA SER A 120 -13.52 -2.53 11.44
C SER A 120 -13.26 -1.80 12.75
N GLN A 121 -13.10 -2.57 13.84
CA GLN A 121 -12.68 -2.05 15.15
C GLN A 121 -11.17 -1.94 15.25
#